data_AF-A0A965HLT9-F1
#
_entry.id   AF-A0A965HLT9-F1
#
_cell.length_a   1.000
_cell.length_b   1.000
_cell.length_c   1.000
_cell.angle_alpha   90.00
_cell.angle_beta   90.00
_cell.angle_gamma   90.00
#
_symmetry.space_group_name_H-M   'P 1'
#
loop_
_entity.id
_entity.type
_entity.pdbx_description
1 polymer ?
#
loop_
_entity_poly.entity_id
_entity_poly.type
_entity_poly.pdbx_seq_one_letter_code
_entity_poly.pdbx_strand_id
1 'polypeptide(L)'
;MSSPATRTRRTTSENSLENNRAVRFFLFLLTAAASYTLSLWTPAGTGPSAWIVAVFVAAVLPLILSVVLPETLQRNRLLALFLLTLIGNFAFILILLEVAPRFSFGACSYLIPPALAALVLTALVGPRAGLLLIVLLGMGEFFLLRPDGRYLVSSLLTGLAAIFLSRKIARRSDLLRAGAGLGLVALLTTVIASGHNMNLARDLLVTEALSSAALGLLGAILVGALLPVLESVFDRTTDLSWLELTSLDHPLLRQLSIEAPGTYLHSILVGHLAEAAAAATHSANPRACRAMALYHDIGKVEKPEYFTENFNPSDPDPHANLTPSMSVLI
;
A
#
# COMPACT_ATOMS: atom_id res chain seq x y z
N MET A 1 20.97 -22.63 -4.87
CA MET A 1 21.73 -21.78 -3.93
C MET A 1 22.65 -20.89 -4.73
N SER A 2 22.35 -19.60 -4.86
CA SER A 2 23.20 -18.62 -5.58
C SER A 2 24.30 -18.09 -4.65
N SER A 3 25.54 -17.99 -5.17
CA SER A 3 26.74 -17.57 -4.43
C SER A 3 26.60 -16.19 -3.74
N PRO A 4 27.17 -15.98 -2.55
CA PRO A 4 27.11 -14.72 -1.79
C PRO A 4 27.58 -13.49 -2.59
N ALA A 5 28.48 -13.66 -3.56
CA ALA A 5 28.93 -12.58 -4.46
C ALA A 5 27.83 -12.02 -5.38
N THR A 6 26.78 -12.81 -5.67
CA THR A 6 25.62 -12.33 -6.44
C THR A 6 24.65 -11.49 -5.59
N ARG A 7 24.66 -11.66 -4.26
CA ARG A 7 23.75 -10.95 -3.35
C ARG A 7 24.21 -9.50 -3.10
N THR A 8 25.51 -9.26 -2.96
CA THR A 8 26.11 -7.92 -2.76
C THR A 8 26.09 -7.03 -4.02
N ARG A 9 26.10 -7.64 -5.22
CA ARG A 9 26.00 -6.88 -6.48
C ARG A 9 24.58 -6.39 -6.78
N ARG A 10 23.56 -7.11 -6.27
CA ARG A 10 22.14 -6.74 -6.43
C ARG A 10 21.80 -5.50 -5.59
N THR A 11 22.22 -5.47 -4.33
CA THR A 11 21.95 -4.36 -3.39
C THR A 11 22.62 -3.03 -3.78
N THR A 12 23.81 -3.08 -4.39
CA THR A 12 24.52 -1.88 -4.88
C THR A 12 23.87 -1.27 -6.12
N SER A 13 23.38 -2.10 -7.06
CA SER A 13 22.64 -1.64 -8.24
C SER A 13 21.23 -1.13 -7.92
N GLU A 14 20.52 -1.77 -6.99
CA GLU A 14 19.18 -1.37 -6.56
C GLU A 14 19.23 -0.03 -5.81
N ASN A 15 20.22 0.19 -4.94
CA ASN A 15 20.46 1.49 -4.30
C ASN A 15 20.84 2.59 -5.31
N SER A 16 21.51 2.23 -6.41
CA SER A 16 21.86 3.18 -7.46
C SER A 16 20.62 3.69 -8.20
N LEU A 17 19.63 2.84 -8.45
CA LEU A 17 18.38 3.23 -9.12
C LEU A 17 17.40 3.93 -8.18
N GLU A 18 17.31 3.52 -6.90
CA GLU A 18 16.33 4.03 -5.94
C GLU A 18 16.42 5.56 -5.74
N ASN A 19 17.63 6.12 -5.75
CA ASN A 19 17.85 7.56 -5.50
C ASN A 19 18.26 8.34 -6.76
N ASN A 20 18.19 7.72 -7.94
CA ASN A 20 18.68 8.32 -9.18
C ASN A 20 17.74 9.43 -9.69
N ARG A 21 18.28 10.62 -9.95
CA ARG A 21 17.50 11.76 -10.49
C ARG A 21 17.05 11.55 -11.93
N ALA A 22 17.81 10.84 -12.76
CA ALA A 22 17.44 10.55 -14.15
C ALA A 22 16.24 9.61 -14.22
N VAL A 23 16.21 8.58 -13.36
CA VAL A 23 15.06 7.67 -13.21
C VAL A 23 13.83 8.45 -12.76
N ARG A 24 13.97 9.36 -11.78
CA ARG A 24 12.89 10.24 -11.34
C ARG A 24 12.30 11.08 -12.46
N PHE A 25 13.17 11.74 -13.24
CA PHE A 25 12.74 12.55 -14.38
C PHE A 25 12.03 11.70 -15.43
N PHE A 26 12.58 10.51 -15.72
CA PHE A 26 11.95 9.56 -16.63
C PHE A 26 10.56 9.11 -16.16
N LEU A 27 10.37 8.83 -14.86
CA LEU A 27 9.07 8.47 -14.30
C LEU A 27 8.02 9.56 -14.52
N PHE A 28 8.36 10.83 -14.27
CA PHE A 28 7.45 11.95 -14.54
C PHE A 28 7.15 12.13 -16.02
N LEU A 29 8.16 12.02 -16.88
CA LEU A 29 7.99 12.13 -18.33
C LEU A 29 7.06 11.02 -18.86
N LEU A 30 7.29 9.79 -18.43
CA LEU A 30 6.47 8.63 -18.78
C LEU A 30 5.02 8.81 -18.29
N THR A 31 4.85 9.32 -17.07
CA THR A 31 3.52 9.58 -16.50
C THR A 31 2.81 10.70 -17.24
N ALA A 32 3.48 11.79 -17.57
CA ALA A 32 2.91 12.87 -18.36
C ALA A 32 2.48 12.41 -19.75
N ALA A 33 3.32 11.61 -20.43
CA ALA A 33 2.98 11.01 -21.72
C ALA A 33 1.78 10.05 -21.59
N ALA A 34 1.76 9.19 -20.58
CA ALA A 34 0.65 8.28 -20.33
C ALA A 34 -0.66 9.05 -20.04
N SER A 35 -0.62 10.07 -19.17
CA SER A 35 -1.77 10.94 -18.89
C SER A 35 -2.29 11.61 -20.15
N TYR A 36 -1.41 12.12 -21.01
CA TYR A 36 -1.80 12.66 -22.31
C TYR A 36 -2.49 11.60 -23.18
N THR A 37 -1.88 10.42 -23.34
CA THR A 37 -2.45 9.36 -24.17
C THR A 37 -3.81 8.88 -23.66
N LEU A 38 -3.99 8.72 -22.34
CA LEU A 38 -5.27 8.33 -21.75
C LEU A 38 -6.33 9.41 -21.92
N SER A 39 -5.96 10.68 -21.86
CA SER A 39 -6.91 11.79 -22.08
C SER A 39 -7.51 11.81 -23.49
N LEU A 40 -6.85 11.21 -24.48
CA LEU A 40 -7.41 11.07 -25.83
C LEU A 40 -8.66 10.19 -25.88
N TRP A 41 -8.82 9.30 -24.90
CA TRP A 41 -9.96 8.40 -24.77
C TRP A 41 -11.06 8.96 -23.85
N THR A 42 -10.88 10.16 -23.31
CA THR A 42 -11.91 10.83 -22.53
C THR A 42 -12.76 11.73 -23.42
N PRO A 43 -13.95 12.19 -22.96
CA PRO A 43 -14.76 13.15 -23.69
C PRO A 43 -14.03 14.47 -24.01
N ALA A 44 -12.95 14.79 -23.30
CA ALA A 44 -12.11 15.96 -23.59
C ALA A 44 -11.25 15.80 -24.86
N GLY A 45 -10.96 14.57 -25.28
CA GLY A 45 -10.17 14.27 -26.48
C GLY A 45 -8.80 14.96 -26.51
N THR A 46 -8.44 15.52 -27.66
CA THR A 46 -7.20 16.31 -27.86
C THR A 46 -7.33 17.77 -27.39
N GLY A 47 -8.36 18.09 -26.60
CA GLY A 47 -8.61 19.45 -26.14
C GLY A 47 -7.52 20.02 -25.21
N PRO A 48 -7.58 21.33 -24.89
CA PRO A 48 -6.60 21.98 -24.03
C PRO A 48 -6.41 21.31 -22.67
N SER A 49 -7.46 20.67 -22.12
CA SER A 49 -7.41 19.97 -20.82
C SER A 49 -6.44 18.78 -20.82
N ALA A 50 -6.30 18.05 -21.92
CA ALA A 50 -5.31 16.97 -22.08
C ALA A 50 -3.88 17.46 -21.88
N TRP A 51 -3.54 18.57 -22.55
CA TRP A 51 -2.24 19.22 -22.42
C TRP A 51 -2.02 19.82 -21.04
N ILE A 52 -3.05 20.45 -20.46
CA ILE A 52 -2.98 21.01 -19.11
C ILE A 52 -2.63 19.92 -18.09
N VAL A 53 -3.26 18.74 -18.17
CA VAL A 53 -2.95 17.64 -17.24
C VAL A 53 -1.54 17.09 -17.47
N ALA A 54 -1.11 16.92 -18.72
CA ALA A 54 0.25 16.45 -19.02
C ALA A 54 1.31 17.42 -18.48
N VAL A 55 1.13 18.72 -18.70
CA VAL A 55 2.01 19.78 -18.17
C VAL A 55 1.96 19.82 -16.64
N PHE A 56 0.77 19.68 -16.04
CA PHE A 56 0.62 19.62 -14.60
C PHE A 56 1.43 18.45 -14.00
N VAL A 57 1.34 17.25 -14.60
CA VAL A 57 2.11 16.07 -14.17
C VAL A 57 3.62 16.27 -14.34
N ALA A 58 4.05 16.91 -15.42
CA ALA A 58 5.47 17.10 -15.71
C ALA A 58 6.13 18.21 -14.88
N ALA A 59 5.41 19.28 -14.53
CA ALA A 59 5.99 20.49 -13.93
C ALA A 59 5.46 20.79 -12.51
N VAL A 60 4.15 20.66 -12.30
CA VAL A 60 3.51 21.09 -11.04
C VAL A 60 3.51 19.96 -10.00
N LEU A 61 3.21 18.72 -10.41
CA LEU A 61 3.21 17.57 -9.51
C LEU A 61 4.56 17.32 -8.82
N PRO A 62 5.73 17.42 -9.49
CA PRO A 62 7.03 17.29 -8.83
C PRO A 62 7.23 18.35 -7.74
N LEU A 63 6.78 19.59 -7.98
CA LEU A 63 6.85 20.67 -7.00
C LEU A 63 5.96 20.36 -5.79
N ILE A 64 4.70 19.95 -6.01
CA ILE A 64 3.79 19.58 -4.93
C ILE A 64 4.39 18.42 -4.10
N LEU A 65 4.92 17.38 -4.76
CA LEU A 65 5.55 16.25 -4.09
C LEU A 65 6.79 16.67 -3.30
N SER A 66 7.57 17.63 -3.78
CA SER A 66 8.75 18.13 -3.06
C SER A 66 8.41 18.81 -1.73
N VAL A 67 7.22 19.40 -1.63
CA VAL A 67 6.74 20.10 -0.42
C VAL A 67 5.94 19.16 0.48
N VAL A 68 5.00 18.40 -0.09
CA VAL A 68 4.03 17.60 0.68
C VAL A 68 4.59 16.23 1.06
N LEU A 69 5.36 15.60 0.16
CA LEU A 69 5.85 14.21 0.30
C LEU A 69 7.33 14.07 -0.12
N PRO A 70 8.27 14.79 0.53
CA PRO A 70 9.67 14.80 0.12
C PRO A 70 10.30 13.39 0.14
N GLU A 71 9.93 12.55 1.11
CA GLU A 71 10.40 11.17 1.20
C GLU A 71 9.93 10.30 0.02
N THR A 72 8.67 10.46 -0.39
CA THR A 72 8.11 9.76 -1.57
C THR A 72 8.80 10.21 -2.84
N LEU A 73 9.11 11.50 -2.98
CA LEU A 73 9.82 12.02 -4.14
C LEU A 73 11.28 11.53 -4.19
N GLN A 74 11.93 11.39 -3.04
CA GLN A 74 13.34 10.98 -2.98
C GLN A 74 13.56 9.53 -3.38
N ARG A 75 12.60 8.65 -3.05
CA ARG A 75 12.65 7.21 -3.28
C ARG A 75 11.87 6.81 -4.54
N ASN A 76 12.59 6.41 -5.59
CA ASN A 76 12.01 6.15 -6.91
C ASN A 76 10.97 5.02 -6.90
N ARG A 77 11.10 3.99 -6.05
CA ARG A 77 10.05 2.96 -5.89
C ARG A 77 8.74 3.54 -5.35
N LEU A 78 8.81 4.48 -4.39
CA LEU A 78 7.61 5.10 -3.83
C LEU A 78 6.96 6.07 -4.81
N LEU A 79 7.80 6.83 -5.52
CA LEU A 79 7.32 7.68 -6.60
C LEU A 79 6.65 6.85 -7.70
N ALA A 80 7.26 5.74 -8.12
CA ALA A 80 6.68 4.84 -9.11
C ALA A 80 5.35 4.26 -8.63
N LEU A 81 5.23 3.83 -7.37
CA LEU A 81 3.96 3.38 -6.79
C LEU A 81 2.88 4.49 -6.84
N PHE A 82 3.24 5.72 -6.44
CA PHE A 82 2.33 6.86 -6.46
C PHE A 82 1.82 7.14 -7.88
N LEU A 83 2.75 7.27 -8.84
CA LEU A 83 2.44 7.60 -10.23
C LEU A 83 1.69 6.46 -10.94
N LEU A 84 2.07 5.21 -10.70
CA LEU A 84 1.36 4.04 -11.23
C LEU A 84 -0.06 3.96 -10.67
N THR A 85 -0.25 4.25 -9.38
CA THR A 85 -1.59 4.28 -8.77
C THR A 85 -2.44 5.42 -9.38
N LEU A 86 -1.84 6.59 -9.62
CA LEU A 86 -2.51 7.73 -10.27
C LEU A 86 -2.97 7.38 -11.71
N ILE A 87 -2.04 6.92 -12.57
CA ILE A 87 -2.35 6.58 -13.96
C ILE A 87 -3.26 5.35 -14.04
N GLY A 88 -2.96 4.32 -13.24
CA GLY A 88 -3.71 3.07 -13.21
C GLY A 88 -5.15 3.29 -12.77
N ASN A 89 -5.38 4.19 -11.81
CA ASN A 89 -6.73 4.60 -11.44
C ASN A 89 -7.47 5.27 -12.60
N PHE A 90 -6.81 6.21 -13.30
CA PHE A 90 -7.42 6.89 -14.44
C PHE A 90 -7.74 5.92 -15.59
N ALA A 91 -6.82 5.00 -15.91
CA ALA A 91 -7.06 3.94 -16.86
C ALA A 91 -8.22 3.02 -16.43
N PHE A 92 -8.30 2.69 -15.14
CA PHE A 92 -9.39 1.88 -14.61
C PHE A 92 -10.75 2.58 -14.73
N ILE A 93 -10.82 3.89 -14.50
CA ILE A 93 -12.04 4.68 -14.73
C ILE A 93 -12.47 4.64 -16.20
N LEU A 94 -11.53 4.77 -17.13
CA LEU A 94 -11.81 4.68 -18.58
C LEU A 94 -12.36 3.31 -18.97
N ILE A 95 -11.78 2.23 -18.44
CA ILE A 95 -12.29 0.86 -18.64
C ILE A 95 -13.71 0.74 -18.09
N LEU A 96 -13.96 1.28 -16.89
CA LEU A 96 -15.30 1.27 -16.32
C LEU A 96 -16.28 2.09 -17.17
N LEU A 97 -15.87 3.21 -17.76
CA LEU A 97 -16.76 4.04 -18.60
C LEU A 97 -17.27 3.28 -19.83
N GLU A 98 -16.44 2.41 -20.38
CA GLU A 98 -16.78 1.55 -21.51
C GLU A 98 -17.65 0.35 -21.09
N VAL A 99 -17.42 -0.19 -19.90
CA VAL A 99 -18.05 -1.44 -19.44
C VAL A 99 -19.35 -1.19 -18.67
N ALA A 100 -19.43 -0.17 -17.82
CA ALA A 100 -20.54 0.08 -16.90
C ALA A 100 -21.92 0.25 -17.59
N PRO A 101 -22.05 0.89 -18.77
CA PRO A 101 -23.33 0.94 -19.49
C PRO A 101 -23.91 -0.44 -19.83
N ARG A 102 -23.06 -1.47 -19.97
CA ARG A 102 -23.46 -2.85 -20.30
C ARG A 102 -24.07 -3.59 -19.11
N PHE A 103 -23.86 -3.08 -17.90
CA PHE A 103 -24.28 -3.71 -16.63
C PHE A 103 -25.22 -2.84 -15.81
N SER A 104 -25.74 -1.74 -16.39
CA SER A 104 -26.58 -0.76 -15.68
C SER A 104 -25.91 -0.16 -14.43
N PHE A 105 -24.58 -0.13 -14.36
CA PHE A 105 -23.84 0.37 -13.20
C PHE A 105 -23.76 1.92 -13.10
N GLY A 106 -24.55 2.63 -13.91
CA GLY A 106 -24.80 4.07 -13.80
C GLY A 106 -23.55 4.96 -13.73
N ALA A 107 -23.71 6.16 -13.15
CA ALA A 107 -22.61 7.12 -12.90
C ALA A 107 -21.70 6.71 -11.72
N CYS A 108 -22.07 5.65 -11.00
CA CYS A 108 -21.52 5.29 -9.70
C CYS A 108 -20.21 4.52 -9.77
N SER A 109 -20.01 3.78 -10.86
CA SER A 109 -18.79 3.01 -11.10
C SER A 109 -17.53 3.88 -11.07
N TYR A 110 -17.67 5.17 -11.36
CA TYR A 110 -16.55 6.10 -11.48
C TYR A 110 -16.18 6.76 -10.15
N LEU A 111 -17.05 6.69 -9.12
CA LEU A 111 -16.87 7.36 -7.83
C LEU A 111 -15.99 6.57 -6.84
N ILE A 112 -15.86 5.26 -7.09
CA ILE A 112 -15.22 4.30 -6.19
C ILE A 112 -13.74 4.07 -6.52
N PRO A 113 -13.30 4.01 -7.79
CA PRO A 113 -11.90 3.87 -8.15
C PRO A 113 -10.97 4.80 -7.35
N PRO A 114 -11.24 6.13 -7.26
CA PRO A 114 -10.34 7.03 -6.55
C PRO A 114 -10.19 6.67 -5.07
N ALA A 115 -11.27 6.20 -4.44
CA ALA A 115 -11.25 5.75 -3.07
C ALA A 115 -10.41 4.47 -2.89
N LEU A 116 -10.49 3.52 -3.82
CA LEU A 116 -9.63 2.33 -3.80
C LEU A 116 -8.16 2.68 -4.00
N ALA A 117 -7.87 3.61 -4.91
CA ALA A 117 -6.52 4.11 -5.15
C ALA A 117 -5.95 4.81 -3.91
N ALA A 118 -6.76 5.64 -3.25
CA ALA A 118 -6.40 6.27 -1.98
C ALA A 118 -6.21 5.24 -0.86
N LEU A 119 -7.00 4.17 -0.82
CA LEU A 119 -6.86 3.07 0.14
C LEU A 119 -5.51 2.36 -0.02
N VAL A 120 -5.17 1.96 -1.25
CA VAL A 120 -3.88 1.31 -1.57
C VAL A 120 -2.71 2.19 -1.15
N LEU A 121 -2.74 3.46 -1.56
CA LEU A 121 -1.64 4.38 -1.28
C LEU A 121 -1.54 4.74 0.22
N THR A 122 -2.66 4.82 0.92
CA THR A 122 -2.69 5.02 2.38
C THR A 122 -2.10 3.83 3.12
N ALA A 123 -2.45 2.61 2.70
CA ALA A 123 -1.94 1.39 3.32
C ALA A 123 -0.42 1.22 3.11
N LEU A 124 0.09 1.51 1.90
CA LEU A 124 1.48 1.26 1.54
C LEU A 124 2.45 2.41 1.84
N VAL A 125 1.99 3.67 1.68
CA VAL A 125 2.85 4.86 1.78
C VAL A 125 2.46 5.72 2.97
N GLY A 126 1.16 5.88 3.22
CA GLY A 126 0.62 6.59 4.37
C GLY A 126 -0.48 7.60 4.00
N PRO A 127 -1.19 8.14 5.01
CA PRO A 127 -2.40 8.94 4.80
C PRO A 127 -2.15 10.26 4.07
N ARG A 128 -0.96 10.86 4.21
CA ARG A 128 -0.59 12.09 3.46
C ARG A 128 -0.54 11.82 1.96
N ALA A 129 -0.03 10.66 1.56
CA ALA A 129 0.05 10.26 0.16
C ALA A 129 -1.34 9.97 -0.41
N GLY A 130 -2.18 9.23 0.32
CA GLY A 130 -3.58 9.00 -0.04
C GLY A 130 -4.37 10.30 -0.19
N LEU A 131 -4.19 11.27 0.72
CA LEU A 131 -4.86 12.58 0.67
C LEU A 131 -4.45 13.38 -0.57
N LEU A 132 -3.15 13.44 -0.87
CA LEU A 132 -2.71 14.13 -2.08
C LEU A 132 -3.29 13.46 -3.33
N LEU A 133 -3.22 12.13 -3.40
CA LEU A 133 -3.74 11.38 -4.54
C LEU A 133 -5.23 11.63 -4.77
N ILE A 134 -6.06 11.63 -3.72
CA ILE A 134 -7.51 11.81 -3.92
C ILE A 134 -7.86 13.21 -4.44
N VAL A 135 -7.12 14.24 -3.99
CA VAL A 135 -7.29 15.60 -4.51
C VAL A 135 -6.93 15.64 -6.00
N LEU A 136 -5.81 15.03 -6.39
CA LEU A 136 -5.37 14.98 -7.78
C LEU A 136 -6.36 14.21 -8.67
N LEU A 137 -6.85 13.06 -8.20
CA LEU A 137 -7.81 12.24 -8.94
C LEU A 137 -9.15 12.96 -9.09
N GLY A 138 -9.68 13.55 -8.03
CA GLY A 138 -10.93 14.31 -8.10
C GLY A 138 -10.84 15.51 -9.04
N MET A 139 -9.72 16.24 -9.03
CA MET A 139 -9.48 17.33 -10.00
C MET A 139 -9.36 16.79 -11.42
N GLY A 140 -8.62 15.68 -11.61
CA GLY A 140 -8.45 15.03 -12.92
C GLY A 140 -9.78 14.58 -13.53
N GLU A 141 -10.66 13.98 -12.73
CA GLU A 141 -12.00 13.59 -13.17
C GLU A 141 -12.83 14.79 -13.62
N PHE A 142 -12.83 15.87 -12.83
CA PHE A 142 -13.55 17.10 -13.17
C PHE A 142 -13.08 17.71 -14.50
N PHE A 143 -11.77 17.75 -14.75
CA PHE A 143 -11.23 18.36 -15.97
C PHE A 143 -11.24 17.46 -17.20
N LEU A 144 -11.09 16.14 -17.03
CA LEU A 144 -10.90 15.21 -18.15
C LEU A 144 -12.15 14.43 -18.54
N LEU A 145 -13.05 14.14 -17.59
CA LEU A 145 -14.25 13.35 -17.88
C LEU A 145 -15.41 14.26 -18.24
N ARG A 146 -15.92 14.99 -17.25
CA ARG A 146 -16.99 15.99 -17.41
C ARG A 146 -16.84 17.05 -16.32
N PRO A 147 -16.98 18.35 -16.65
CA PRO A 147 -16.92 19.43 -15.67
C PRO A 147 -18.22 19.50 -14.84
N ASP A 148 -18.52 18.42 -14.14
CA ASP A 148 -19.61 18.32 -13.18
C ASP A 148 -19.02 18.15 -11.77
N GLY A 149 -19.31 19.11 -10.90
CA GLY A 149 -18.79 19.14 -9.54
C GLY A 149 -19.21 17.94 -8.68
N ARG A 150 -20.26 17.21 -9.09
CA ARG A 150 -20.70 15.99 -8.40
C ARG A 150 -19.61 14.92 -8.35
N TYR A 151 -18.81 14.78 -9.41
CA TYR A 151 -17.70 13.82 -9.47
C TYR A 151 -16.60 14.19 -8.48
N LEU A 152 -16.15 15.45 -8.53
CA LEU A 152 -15.14 15.97 -7.62
C LEU A 152 -15.54 15.77 -6.15
N VAL A 153 -16.76 16.19 -5.78
CA VAL A 153 -17.25 16.07 -4.41
C VAL A 153 -17.35 14.62 -3.98
N SER A 154 -17.90 13.75 -4.83
CA SER A 154 -18.09 12.34 -4.51
C SER A 154 -16.76 11.62 -4.33
N SER A 155 -15.80 11.82 -5.24
CA SER A 155 -14.46 11.23 -5.15
C SER A 155 -13.70 11.71 -3.92
N LEU A 156 -13.80 13.00 -3.57
CA LEU A 156 -13.22 13.52 -2.33
C LEU A 156 -13.86 12.87 -1.09
N LEU A 157 -15.19 12.73 -1.04
CA LEU A 157 -15.89 12.13 0.10
C LEU A 157 -15.59 10.64 0.25
N THR A 158 -15.67 9.87 -0.83
CA THR A 158 -15.39 8.42 -0.81
C THR A 158 -13.92 8.15 -0.53
N GLY A 159 -13.00 8.93 -1.09
CA GLY A 159 -11.58 8.77 -0.84
C GLY A 159 -11.14 9.23 0.55
N LEU A 160 -11.72 10.31 1.10
CA LEU A 160 -11.52 10.66 2.51
C LEU A 160 -12.01 9.52 3.41
N ALA A 161 -13.20 8.97 3.15
CA ALA A 161 -13.70 7.81 3.87
C ALA A 161 -12.73 6.62 3.77
N ALA A 162 -12.20 6.32 2.58
CA ALA A 162 -11.20 5.27 2.41
C ALA A 162 -9.94 5.51 3.25
N ILE A 163 -9.41 6.74 3.28
CA ILE A 163 -8.23 7.10 4.10
C ILE A 163 -8.54 6.91 5.60
N PHE A 164 -9.69 7.37 6.08
CA PHE A 164 -10.07 7.24 7.49
C PHE A 164 -10.30 5.78 7.90
N LEU A 165 -11.02 5.03 7.07
CA LEU A 165 -11.36 3.63 7.33
C LEU A 165 -10.15 2.69 7.19
N SER A 166 -9.14 3.08 6.40
CA SER A 166 -7.93 2.27 6.17
C SER A 166 -6.76 2.58 7.11
N ARG A 167 -6.87 3.61 7.96
CA ARG A 167 -5.77 4.11 8.80
C ARG A 167 -5.18 3.06 9.76
N LYS A 168 -5.94 2.03 10.12
CA LYS A 168 -5.53 0.96 11.04
C LYS A 168 -5.96 -0.43 10.55
N ILE A 169 -5.63 -0.77 9.30
CA ILE A 169 -5.85 -2.13 8.81
C ILE A 169 -4.81 -3.06 9.44
N ALA A 170 -5.25 -3.85 10.42
CA ALA A 170 -4.40 -4.83 11.10
C ALA A 170 -4.75 -6.26 10.71
N ARG A 171 -6.02 -6.51 10.41
CA ARG A 171 -6.55 -7.83 10.06
C ARG A 171 -7.28 -7.76 8.72
N ARG A 172 -7.40 -8.90 8.04
CA ARG A 172 -8.21 -9.01 6.81
C ARG A 172 -9.68 -8.59 7.05
N SER A 173 -10.21 -8.84 8.25
CA SER A 173 -11.54 -8.37 8.65
C SER A 173 -11.66 -6.85 8.69
N ASP A 174 -10.59 -6.12 9.01
CA ASP A 174 -10.61 -4.66 9.07
C ASP A 174 -10.71 -4.08 7.66
N LEU A 175 -10.09 -4.74 6.68
CA LEU A 175 -10.23 -4.39 5.27
C LEU A 175 -11.66 -4.62 4.76
N LEU A 176 -12.31 -5.72 5.15
CA LEU A 176 -13.72 -5.96 4.81
C LEU A 176 -14.64 -4.91 5.44
N ARG A 177 -14.38 -4.51 6.70
CA ARG A 177 -15.11 -3.42 7.37
C ARG A 177 -14.89 -2.08 6.66
N ALA A 178 -13.66 -1.80 6.24
CA ALA A 178 -13.34 -0.60 5.46
C ALA A 178 -14.07 -0.61 4.11
N GLY A 179 -14.16 -1.77 3.44
CA GLY A 179 -14.93 -1.94 2.20
C GLY A 179 -16.42 -1.75 2.38
N ALA A 180 -17.01 -2.31 3.44
CA ALA A 180 -18.41 -2.10 3.77
C ALA A 180 -18.71 -0.63 4.10
N GLY A 181 -17.85 0.02 4.89
CA GLY A 181 -17.95 1.45 5.18
C GLY A 181 -17.79 2.32 3.94
N LEU A 182 -16.86 1.97 3.05
CA LEU A 182 -16.67 2.65 1.77
C LEU A 182 -17.90 2.47 0.87
N GLY A 183 -18.47 1.27 0.81
CA GLY A 183 -19.70 0.99 0.08
C GLY A 183 -20.88 1.81 0.61
N LEU A 184 -20.99 1.97 1.93
CA LEU A 184 -22.02 2.82 2.54
C LEU A 184 -21.82 4.30 2.18
N VAL A 185 -20.59 4.82 2.26
CA VAL A 185 -20.30 6.21 1.87
C VAL A 185 -20.58 6.42 0.38
N ALA A 186 -20.14 5.50 -0.47
CA ALA A 186 -20.41 5.55 -1.92
C ALA A 186 -21.92 5.56 -2.21
N LEU A 187 -22.69 4.72 -1.51
CA LEU A 187 -24.15 4.71 -1.59
C LEU A 187 -24.75 6.07 -1.23
N LEU A 188 -24.34 6.64 -0.09
CA LEU A 188 -24.87 7.93 0.37
C LEU A 188 -24.49 9.07 -0.59
N THR A 189 -23.25 9.10 -1.07
CA THR A 189 -22.82 10.10 -2.05
C THR A 189 -23.59 9.98 -3.35
N THR A 190 -23.85 8.76 -3.82
CA THR A 190 -24.69 8.50 -5.00
C THR A 190 -26.11 9.00 -4.80
N VAL A 191 -26.73 8.70 -3.65
CA VAL A 191 -28.10 9.16 -3.36
C VAL A 191 -28.18 10.69 -3.33
N ILE A 192 -27.18 11.36 -2.76
CA ILE A 192 -27.14 12.83 -2.73
C ILE A 192 -26.89 13.41 -4.13
N ALA A 193 -25.93 12.86 -4.87
CA ALA A 193 -25.53 13.36 -6.18
C ALA A 193 -26.59 13.10 -7.27
N SER A 194 -27.24 11.94 -7.25
CA SER A 194 -28.28 11.55 -8.22
C SER A 194 -29.69 11.95 -7.77
N GLY A 195 -29.97 12.00 -6.47
CA GLY A 195 -31.31 12.28 -5.92
C GLY A 195 -31.81 13.70 -6.14
N HIS A 196 -30.93 14.65 -6.49
CA HIS A 196 -31.37 15.99 -6.90
C HIS A 196 -32.02 16.01 -8.29
N ASN A 197 -31.77 14.99 -9.13
CA ASN A 197 -32.41 14.87 -10.43
C ASN A 197 -33.83 14.32 -10.26
N MET A 198 -34.82 15.20 -10.12
CA MET A 198 -36.24 14.84 -9.95
C MET A 198 -36.85 13.99 -11.08
N ASN A 199 -36.12 13.82 -12.18
CA ASN A 199 -36.51 13.01 -13.34
C ASN A 199 -35.92 11.59 -13.34
N LEU A 200 -35.05 11.24 -12.37
CA LEU A 200 -34.48 9.89 -12.31
C LEU A 200 -35.52 8.93 -11.74
N ALA A 201 -35.82 7.85 -12.47
CA ALA A 201 -36.73 6.82 -11.99
C ALA A 201 -36.19 6.23 -10.67
N ARG A 202 -37.09 6.02 -9.69
CA ARG A 202 -36.74 5.49 -8.36
C ARG A 202 -35.95 4.18 -8.44
N ASP A 203 -36.30 3.31 -9.39
CA ASP A 203 -35.64 2.02 -9.58
C ASP A 203 -34.20 2.15 -10.09
N LEU A 204 -33.91 3.18 -10.89
CA LEU A 204 -32.55 3.49 -11.34
C LEU A 204 -31.70 3.99 -10.16
N LEU A 205 -32.25 4.88 -9.33
CA LEU A 205 -31.55 5.37 -8.14
C LEU A 205 -31.20 4.24 -7.16
N VAL A 206 -32.13 3.29 -6.95
CA VAL A 206 -31.88 2.12 -6.09
C VAL A 206 -30.78 1.23 -6.68
N THR A 207 -30.82 0.99 -8.00
CA THR A 207 -29.80 0.18 -8.68
C THR A 207 -28.41 0.83 -8.60
N GLU A 208 -28.32 2.14 -8.82
CA GLU A 208 -27.11 2.93 -8.68
C GLU A 208 -26.55 2.91 -7.24
N ALA A 209 -27.42 3.08 -6.25
CA ALA A 209 -27.06 3.05 -4.83
C ALA A 209 -26.50 1.67 -4.41
N LEU A 210 -27.19 0.58 -4.79
CA LEU A 210 -26.77 -0.78 -4.44
C LEU A 210 -25.50 -1.21 -5.17
N SER A 211 -25.36 -0.85 -6.45
CA SER A 211 -24.14 -1.12 -7.21
C SER A 211 -22.94 -0.37 -6.64
N SER A 212 -23.12 0.87 -6.18
CA SER A 212 -22.09 1.63 -5.46
C SER A 212 -21.61 0.89 -4.20
N ALA A 213 -22.56 0.40 -3.39
CA ALA A 213 -22.22 -0.34 -2.18
C ALA A 213 -21.48 -1.65 -2.49
N ALA A 214 -21.95 -2.39 -3.50
CA ALA A 214 -21.34 -3.64 -3.94
C ALA A 214 -19.91 -3.40 -4.46
N LEU A 215 -19.69 -2.38 -5.29
CA LEU A 215 -18.37 -2.03 -5.83
C LEU A 215 -17.40 -1.57 -4.74
N GLY A 216 -17.87 -0.87 -3.70
CA GLY A 216 -17.03 -0.51 -2.55
C GLY A 216 -16.51 -1.75 -1.80
N LEU A 217 -17.39 -2.72 -1.58
CA LEU A 217 -17.03 -3.99 -0.92
C LEU A 217 -16.11 -4.85 -1.80
N LEU A 218 -16.48 -5.05 -3.07
CA LEU A 218 -15.68 -5.81 -4.04
C LEU A 218 -14.31 -5.17 -4.25
N GLY A 219 -14.26 -3.84 -4.28
CA GLY A 219 -13.03 -3.08 -4.39
C GLY A 219 -12.09 -3.31 -3.21
N ALA A 220 -12.61 -3.34 -1.97
CA ALA A 220 -11.77 -3.64 -0.81
C ALA A 220 -11.24 -5.09 -0.82
N ILE A 221 -12.04 -6.05 -1.29
CA ILE A 221 -11.58 -7.44 -1.50
C ILE A 221 -10.45 -7.47 -2.52
N LEU A 222 -10.62 -6.75 -3.64
CA LEU A 222 -9.61 -6.64 -4.69
C LEU A 222 -8.32 -6.02 -4.14
N VAL A 223 -8.42 -4.93 -3.37
CA VAL A 223 -7.24 -4.33 -2.74
C VAL A 223 -6.57 -5.32 -1.79
N GLY A 224 -7.33 -6.09 -1.01
CA GLY A 224 -6.78 -7.09 -0.11
C GLY A 224 -6.03 -8.21 -0.82
N ALA A 225 -6.51 -8.60 -2.00
CA ALA A 225 -5.83 -9.57 -2.85
C ALA A 225 -4.57 -8.98 -3.50
N LEU A 226 -4.60 -7.69 -3.86
CA LEU A 226 -3.50 -7.01 -4.55
C LEU A 226 -2.40 -6.53 -3.59
N LEU A 227 -2.72 -6.26 -2.33
CA LEU A 227 -1.80 -5.68 -1.34
C LEU A 227 -0.51 -6.50 -1.18
N PRO A 228 -0.53 -7.85 -1.01
CA PRO A 228 0.69 -8.65 -0.89
C PRO A 228 1.59 -8.57 -2.14
N VAL A 229 0.97 -8.48 -3.33
CA VAL A 229 1.71 -8.33 -4.59
C VAL A 229 2.40 -6.97 -4.61
N LEU A 230 1.69 -5.89 -4.29
CA LEU A 230 2.26 -4.55 -4.24
C LEU A 230 3.35 -4.42 -3.15
N GLU A 231 3.13 -5.02 -1.99
CA GLU A 231 4.13 -5.12 -0.92
C GLU A 231 5.43 -5.75 -1.42
N SER A 232 5.34 -6.89 -2.13
CA SER A 232 6.52 -7.58 -2.66
C SER A 232 7.23 -6.79 -3.77
N VAL A 233 6.49 -6.18 -4.69
CA VAL A 233 7.06 -5.43 -5.83
C VAL A 233 7.71 -4.13 -5.35
N PHE A 234 7.09 -3.44 -4.40
CA PHE A 234 7.56 -2.15 -3.90
C PHE A 234 8.38 -2.24 -2.60
N ASP A 235 8.64 -3.46 -2.10
CA ASP A 235 9.40 -3.74 -0.87
C ASP A 235 8.88 -2.92 0.32
N ARG A 236 7.58 -3.07 0.53
CA ARG A 236 6.85 -2.44 1.62
C ARG A 236 6.26 -3.53 2.50
N THR A 237 6.40 -3.35 3.80
CA THR A 237 5.75 -4.15 4.83
C THR A 237 4.61 -3.33 5.43
N THR A 238 3.39 -3.84 5.38
CA THR A 238 2.24 -3.24 6.05
C THR A 238 2.03 -3.85 7.43
N ASP A 239 1.12 -3.27 8.21
CA ASP A 239 0.69 -3.84 9.49
C ASP A 239 0.19 -5.29 9.37
N LEU A 240 -0.41 -5.64 8.21
CA LEU A 240 -0.87 -6.99 7.95
C LEU A 240 0.31 -7.93 7.72
N SER A 241 1.31 -7.53 6.93
CA SER A 241 2.51 -8.34 6.72
C SER A 241 3.29 -8.54 8.03
N TRP A 242 3.39 -7.50 8.87
CA TRP A 242 3.99 -7.62 10.20
C TRP A 242 3.22 -8.60 11.07
N LEU A 243 1.90 -8.56 11.06
CA LEU A 243 1.07 -9.51 11.80
C LEU A 243 1.27 -10.94 11.30
N GLU A 244 1.31 -11.15 9.98
CA GLU A 244 1.56 -12.47 9.37
C GLU A 244 2.93 -13.03 9.78
N LEU A 245 3.97 -12.19 9.87
CA LEU A 245 5.29 -12.57 10.37
C LEU A 245 5.31 -12.95 11.86
N THR A 246 4.35 -12.48 12.66
CA THR A 246 4.23 -12.89 14.07
C THR A 246 3.54 -14.24 14.28
N SER A 247 3.07 -14.88 13.21
CA SER A 247 2.49 -16.22 13.28
C SER A 247 3.56 -17.25 13.63
N LEU A 248 3.35 -18.00 14.72
CA LEU A 248 4.28 -19.04 15.17
C LEU A 248 4.30 -20.26 14.23
N ASP A 249 3.31 -20.37 13.34
CA ASP A 249 3.29 -21.39 12.28
C ASP A 249 4.26 -21.08 11.13
N HIS A 250 4.91 -19.90 11.14
CA HIS A 250 5.88 -19.55 10.12
C HIS A 250 7.04 -20.57 10.10
N PRO A 251 7.43 -21.11 8.92
CA PRO A 251 8.40 -22.21 8.84
C PRO A 251 9.72 -21.95 9.58
N LEU A 252 10.22 -20.71 9.52
CA LEU A 252 11.45 -20.32 10.22
C LEU A 252 11.28 -20.29 11.75
N LEU A 253 10.14 -19.82 12.27
CA LEU A 253 9.89 -19.82 13.72
C LEU A 253 9.65 -21.24 14.23
N ARG A 254 8.99 -22.08 13.42
CA ARG A 254 8.86 -23.50 13.72
C ARG A 254 10.23 -24.18 13.75
N GLN A 255 11.12 -23.90 12.79
CA GLN A 255 12.48 -24.41 12.80
C GLN A 255 13.24 -23.96 14.05
N LEU A 256 13.20 -22.66 14.37
CA LEU A 256 13.81 -22.10 15.58
C LEU A 256 13.31 -22.79 16.85
N SER A 257 12.00 -23.08 16.94
CA SER A 257 11.41 -23.75 18.10
C SER A 257 11.90 -25.19 18.31
N ILE A 258 12.34 -25.87 17.24
CA ILE A 258 12.81 -27.25 17.27
C ILE A 258 14.33 -27.29 17.46
N GLU A 259 15.06 -26.48 16.70
CA GLU A 259 16.53 -26.52 16.64
C GLU A 259 17.19 -25.68 17.74
N ALA A 260 16.57 -24.56 18.16
CA ALA A 260 17.10 -23.65 19.18
C ALA A 260 16.01 -23.18 20.17
N PRO A 261 15.45 -24.08 21.01
CA PRO A 261 14.28 -23.81 21.84
C PRO A 261 14.49 -22.69 22.89
N GLY A 262 15.71 -22.52 23.38
CA GLY A 262 16.08 -21.44 24.30
C GLY A 262 16.08 -20.08 23.61
N THR A 263 16.69 -19.99 22.43
CA THR A 263 16.64 -18.78 21.59
C THR A 263 15.22 -18.45 21.14
N TYR A 264 14.39 -19.46 20.85
CA TYR A 264 12.97 -19.28 20.55
C TYR A 264 12.24 -18.62 21.72
N LEU A 265 12.38 -19.14 22.94
CA LEU A 265 11.74 -18.56 24.13
C LEU A 265 12.25 -17.14 24.42
N HIS A 266 13.56 -16.92 24.28
CA HIS A 266 14.17 -15.60 24.40
C HIS A 266 13.53 -14.60 23.42
N SER A 267 13.44 -14.96 22.15
CA SER A 267 12.89 -14.10 21.08
C SER A 267 11.42 -13.76 21.31
N ILE A 268 10.62 -14.69 21.84
CA ILE A 268 9.22 -14.45 22.23
C ILE A 268 9.13 -13.42 23.37
N LEU A 269 9.95 -13.59 24.42
CA LEU A 269 9.97 -12.69 25.57
C LEU A 269 10.42 -11.28 25.18
N VAL A 270 11.50 -11.17 24.39
CA VAL A 270 11.98 -9.89 23.84
C VAL A 270 10.91 -9.25 22.96
N GLY A 271 10.21 -10.04 22.14
CA GLY A 271 9.12 -9.57 21.30
C GLY A 271 7.97 -8.96 22.10
N HIS A 272 7.55 -9.58 23.20
CA HIS A 272 6.52 -9.01 24.09
C HIS A 272 6.96 -7.70 24.72
N LEU A 273 8.20 -7.62 25.20
CA LEU A 273 8.76 -6.39 25.79
C LEU A 273 8.86 -5.27 24.77
N ALA A 274 9.35 -5.57 23.56
CA ALA A 274 9.49 -4.61 22.47
C ALA A 274 8.12 -4.09 21.99
N GLU A 275 7.12 -4.97 21.87
CA GLU A 275 5.74 -4.58 21.53
C GLU A 275 5.16 -3.62 22.58
N ALA A 276 5.27 -3.99 23.86
CA ALA A 276 4.74 -3.20 24.97
C ALA A 276 5.42 -1.82 25.07
N ALA A 277 6.75 -1.77 24.92
CA ALA A 277 7.50 -0.52 24.96
C ALA A 277 7.15 0.41 23.78
N ALA A 278 7.04 -0.14 22.56
CA ALA A 278 6.65 0.62 21.38
C ALA A 278 5.21 1.16 21.51
N ALA A 279 4.29 0.35 22.05
CA ALA A 279 2.90 0.75 22.28
C ALA A 279 2.78 1.85 23.34
N ALA A 280 3.54 1.76 24.44
CA ALA A 280 3.51 2.75 25.51
C ALA A 280 4.10 4.11 25.08
N THR A 281 5.21 4.09 24.35
CA THR A 281 5.94 5.31 23.96
C THR A 281 5.44 5.96 22.67
N HIS A 282 4.67 5.23 21.85
CA HIS A 282 4.27 5.65 20.51
C HIS A 282 5.46 6.02 19.59
N SER A 283 6.65 5.50 19.90
CA SER A 283 7.90 5.80 19.19
C SER A 283 8.08 4.99 17.92
N ALA A 284 7.50 3.79 17.86
CA ALA A 284 7.62 2.85 16.77
C ALA A 284 6.34 2.02 16.61
N ASN A 285 6.23 1.31 15.49
CA ASN A 285 5.11 0.41 15.24
C ASN A 285 5.24 -0.85 16.12
N PRO A 286 4.30 -1.12 17.05
CA PRO A 286 4.41 -2.26 17.98
C PRO A 286 4.50 -3.62 17.27
N ARG A 287 3.76 -3.81 16.17
CA ARG A 287 3.75 -5.08 15.42
C ARG A 287 5.07 -5.31 14.71
N ALA A 288 5.64 -4.25 14.14
CA ALA A 288 6.96 -4.32 13.53
C ALA A 288 8.02 -4.67 14.57
N CYS A 289 8.01 -4.03 15.74
CA CYS A 289 8.93 -4.33 16.83
C CYS A 289 8.84 -5.79 17.28
N ARG A 290 7.62 -6.32 17.46
CA ARG A 290 7.43 -7.73 17.79
C ARG A 290 7.97 -8.64 16.69
N ALA A 291 7.56 -8.42 15.45
CA ALA A 291 8.01 -9.25 14.33
C ALA A 291 9.54 -9.25 14.22
N MET A 292 10.18 -8.08 14.25
CA MET A 292 11.64 -7.98 14.21
C MET A 292 12.31 -8.75 15.36
N ALA A 293 11.79 -8.66 16.59
CA ALA A 293 12.32 -9.40 17.72
C ALA A 293 12.19 -10.93 17.58
N LEU A 294 11.10 -11.43 16.96
CA LEU A 294 10.93 -12.87 16.75
C LEU A 294 11.99 -13.47 15.82
N TYR A 295 12.53 -12.67 14.89
CA TYR A 295 13.53 -13.13 13.91
C TYR A 295 14.94 -12.60 14.16
N HIS A 296 15.16 -11.76 15.19
CA HIS A 296 16.44 -11.07 15.38
C HIS A 296 17.62 -12.03 15.55
N ASP A 297 17.36 -13.18 16.19
CA ASP A 297 18.34 -14.23 16.49
C ASP A 297 18.14 -15.50 15.64
N ILE A 298 17.40 -15.41 14.51
CA ILE A 298 17.13 -16.58 13.66
C ILE A 298 18.40 -17.25 13.12
N GLY A 299 19.52 -16.52 13.06
CA GLY A 299 20.83 -17.05 12.65
C GLY A 299 21.39 -18.10 13.61
N LYS A 300 21.00 -18.09 14.90
CA LYS A 300 21.48 -19.04 15.92
C LYS A 300 21.06 -20.48 15.62
N VAL A 301 20.10 -20.68 14.72
CA VAL A 301 19.65 -21.99 14.22
C VAL A 301 20.81 -22.80 13.61
N GLU A 302 21.85 -22.15 13.06
CA GLU A 302 22.97 -22.87 12.43
C GLU A 302 23.88 -23.60 13.44
N LYS A 303 24.05 -23.04 14.64
CA LYS A 303 24.93 -23.56 15.71
C LYS A 303 24.36 -23.31 17.10
N PRO A 304 23.16 -23.83 17.41
CA PRO A 304 22.42 -23.49 18.62
C PRO A 304 23.19 -23.78 19.90
N GLU A 305 23.97 -24.85 19.94
CA GLU A 305 24.72 -25.33 21.10
C GLU A 305 25.78 -24.35 21.60
N TYR A 306 26.25 -23.42 20.74
CA TYR A 306 27.23 -22.40 21.11
C TYR A 306 26.61 -21.21 21.86
N PHE A 307 25.29 -21.13 21.96
CA PHE A 307 24.58 -20.05 22.63
C PHE A 307 24.04 -20.50 23.98
N THR A 308 24.33 -19.71 25.02
CA THR A 308 24.08 -20.06 26.43
C THR A 308 22.63 -20.41 26.74
N GLU A 309 21.68 -19.81 26.05
CA GLU A 309 20.25 -20.08 26.26
C GLU A 309 19.79 -21.44 25.74
N ASN A 310 20.53 -22.07 24.82
CA ASN A 310 20.26 -23.43 24.33
C ASN A 310 21.22 -24.47 24.91
N PHE A 311 22.23 -24.03 25.65
CA PHE A 311 23.25 -24.91 26.21
C PHE A 311 22.68 -25.81 27.31
N ASN A 312 22.94 -27.11 27.21
CA ASN A 312 22.66 -28.04 28.29
C ASN A 312 23.87 -28.11 29.23
N PRO A 313 23.72 -27.80 30.53
CA PRO A 313 24.83 -27.85 31.49
C PRO A 313 25.55 -29.20 31.62
N SER A 314 24.93 -30.28 31.12
CA SER A 314 25.53 -31.62 31.12
C SER A 314 26.49 -31.85 29.96
N ASP A 315 26.45 -31.01 28.93
CA ASP A 315 27.30 -31.14 27.74
C ASP A 315 28.65 -30.44 27.95
N PRO A 316 29.73 -30.87 27.27
CA PRO A 316 31.00 -30.16 27.29
C PRO A 316 30.84 -28.72 26.79
N ASP A 317 31.44 -27.76 27.50
CA ASP A 317 31.43 -26.36 27.09
C ASP A 317 32.04 -26.21 25.69
N PRO A 318 31.25 -25.77 24.68
CA PRO A 318 31.70 -25.67 23.30
C PRO A 318 32.76 -24.57 23.09
N HIS A 319 32.93 -23.66 24.06
CA HIS A 319 33.92 -22.60 24.02
C HIS A 319 35.22 -22.96 24.76
N ALA A 320 35.26 -24.04 25.54
CA ALA A 320 36.40 -24.38 26.41
C ALA A 320 37.73 -24.57 25.65
N ASN A 321 37.67 -25.02 24.39
CA ASN A 321 38.85 -25.25 23.55
C ASN A 321 39.00 -24.22 22.42
N LEU A 322 38.20 -23.17 22.41
CA LEU A 322 38.26 -22.12 21.40
C LEU A 322 39.10 -20.94 21.87
N THR A 323 39.90 -20.37 20.96
CA THR A 323 40.49 -19.05 21.20
C THR A 323 39.38 -17.99 21.19
N PRO A 324 39.52 -16.88 21.93
CA PRO A 324 38.54 -15.79 21.88
C PRO A 324 38.26 -15.28 20.46
N SER A 325 39.29 -15.25 19.61
CA SER A 325 39.16 -14.89 18.19
C SER A 325 38.32 -15.87 17.37
N MET A 326 38.35 -17.17 17.70
CA MET A 326 37.53 -18.19 17.03
C MET A 326 36.10 -18.21 17.56
N SER A 327 35.92 -18.00 18.86
CA SER A 327 34.60 -17.96 19.51
C SER A 327 33.73 -16.82 18.95
N VAL A 328 34.31 -15.64 18.69
CA VAL A 328 33.60 -14.48 18.10
C VAL A 328 33.15 -14.71 16.65
N LEU A 329 33.73 -15.66 15.93
CA LEU A 329 33.36 -15.96 14.53
C LEU A 329 32.13 -16.89 14.42
N ILE A 330 31.66 -17.43 15.56
CA ILE A 330 30.49 -18.30 15.68
C ILE A 330 29.28 -17.44 15.98
#